data_AF-A0A401LE59-F1
#
_entry.id   AF-A0A401LE59-F1
#
_cell.length_a   1.000
_cell.length_b   1.000
_cell.length_c   1.000
_cell.angle_alpha   90.00
_cell.angle_beta   90.00
_cell.angle_gamma   90.00
#
_symmetry.space_group_name_H-M   'P 1'
#
loop_
_entity.id
_entity.type
_entity.pdbx_description
1 polymer ?
#
loop_
_entity_poly.entity_id
_entity_poly.type
_entity_poly.pdbx_seq_one_letter_code
_entity_poly.pdbx_strand_id
1 'polypeptide(L)'
;MKTEKNIPYKIYLDEQEMPKKWYNVRADMKNKPAPLLNPGTLQPMTAEELGAVFCDELVQQELDNDTAYIDIPQEILDFYKMYRPSPLVRAYCLEEKLQTPAKIYYKFEGNNTSGSHKLNSAIAQAYYAKKQGLKGVTTETGAGQWGTALSMACAYLGLDCNVYMVKVSYEQKPFRREVMRTYGATVTPSPSTTTEIGKKILAEHPGTTGSLGCAISEAVETAVGKEGYRYVLGSVLNQVLLHQSIIGMETRQQNLIQHTAQNITIALLADCRFYGFGNGTAKAARCAGMLRQNLLPDFRL
;
A
#
# COMPACT_ATOMS: atom_id res chain seq x y z
N MET A 1 -18.22 -14.39 -40.60
CA MET A 1 -17.77 -13.15 -39.95
C MET A 1 -17.90 -13.31 -38.45
N LYS A 2 -16.80 -13.41 -37.70
CA LYS A 2 -16.86 -13.28 -36.24
C LYS A 2 -17.14 -11.79 -35.98
N THR A 3 -18.35 -11.46 -35.53
CA THR A 3 -18.66 -10.13 -35.00
C THR A 3 -17.66 -9.87 -33.88
N GLU A 4 -16.68 -8.99 -34.12
CA GLU A 4 -15.80 -8.51 -33.05
C GLU A 4 -16.70 -7.84 -32.01
N LYS A 5 -16.92 -8.52 -30.89
CA LYS A 5 -17.58 -7.91 -29.73
C LYS A 5 -16.73 -6.70 -29.34
N ASN A 6 -17.28 -5.51 -29.52
CA ASN A 6 -16.61 -4.28 -29.16
C ASN A 6 -16.42 -4.28 -27.63
N ILE A 7 -15.16 -4.38 -27.17
CA ILE A 7 -14.85 -4.43 -25.74
C ILE A 7 -15.08 -3.03 -25.16
N PRO A 8 -15.83 -2.87 -24.05
CA PRO A 8 -16.04 -1.55 -23.47
C PRO A 8 -14.74 -0.90 -23.01
N TYR A 9 -14.68 0.43 -23.00
CA TYR A 9 -13.51 1.18 -22.50
C TYR A 9 -13.26 0.90 -21.01
N LYS A 10 -14.32 0.73 -20.23
CA LYS A 10 -14.24 0.47 -18.79
C LYS A 10 -15.05 -0.77 -18.46
N ILE A 11 -14.50 -1.60 -17.60
CA ILE A 11 -15.13 -2.82 -17.08
C ILE A 11 -15.30 -2.61 -15.58
N TYR A 12 -16.53 -2.72 -15.12
CA TYR A 12 -16.89 -2.59 -13.73
C TYR A 12 -17.27 -3.97 -13.17
N LEU A 13 -17.16 -4.09 -11.86
CA LEU A 13 -17.84 -5.13 -11.09
C LEU A 13 -18.87 -4.42 -10.23
N ASP A 14 -20.02 -5.07 -10.02
CA ASP A 14 -21.00 -4.60 -9.05
C ASP A 14 -20.48 -4.80 -7.61
N GLU A 15 -21.05 -4.08 -6.63
CA GLU A 15 -20.65 -4.23 -5.22
C GLU A 15 -20.82 -5.67 -4.71
N GLN A 16 -21.81 -6.40 -5.23
CA GLN A 16 -22.09 -7.79 -4.87
C GLN A 16 -21.02 -8.75 -5.40
N GLU A 17 -20.33 -8.34 -6.46
CA GLU A 17 -19.25 -9.08 -7.11
C GLU A 17 -17.88 -8.79 -6.48
N MET A 18 -17.79 -7.84 -5.55
CA MET A 18 -16.54 -7.50 -4.87
C MET A 18 -16.00 -8.73 -4.10
N PRO A 19 -14.70 -9.07 -4.23
CA PRO A 19 -14.12 -10.16 -3.48
C PRO A 19 -14.24 -9.95 -1.96
N LYS A 20 -14.55 -11.04 -1.25
CA LYS A 20 -14.80 -11.04 0.21
C LYS A 20 -13.63 -11.57 1.03
N LYS A 21 -12.55 -11.96 0.37
CA LYS A 21 -11.31 -12.48 0.98
C LYS A 21 -10.12 -11.74 0.40
N TRP A 22 -9.07 -11.54 1.18
CA TRP A 22 -7.72 -11.28 0.70
C TRP A 22 -7.02 -12.58 0.31
N TYR A 23 -6.04 -12.47 -0.57
CA TYR A 23 -5.19 -13.58 -0.99
C TYR A 23 -3.73 -13.35 -0.54
N ASN A 24 -3.21 -14.29 0.24
CA ASN A 24 -1.83 -14.30 0.70
C ASN A 24 -0.95 -15.04 -0.31
N VAL A 25 -0.15 -14.29 -1.06
CA VAL A 25 0.74 -14.90 -2.06
C VAL A 25 1.80 -15.82 -1.44
N ARG A 26 2.18 -15.62 -0.16
CA ARG A 26 3.19 -16.45 0.51
C ARG A 26 2.76 -17.89 0.63
N ALA A 27 1.46 -18.16 0.77
CA ALA A 27 0.90 -19.50 0.82
C ALA A 27 1.34 -20.36 -0.38
N ASP A 28 1.43 -19.74 -1.56
CA ASP A 28 1.80 -20.42 -2.81
C ASP A 28 3.30 -20.28 -3.18
N MET A 29 4.09 -19.56 -2.37
CA MET A 29 5.54 -19.43 -2.61
C MET A 29 6.29 -20.71 -2.22
N LYS A 30 6.93 -21.35 -3.21
CA LYS A 30 7.82 -22.51 -2.99
C LYS A 30 8.99 -22.19 -2.07
N ASN A 31 9.62 -21.03 -2.29
CA ASN A 31 10.68 -20.50 -1.44
C ASN A 31 10.12 -19.30 -0.69
N LYS A 32 9.93 -19.44 0.62
CA LYS A 32 9.41 -18.36 1.45
C LYS A 32 10.43 -17.21 1.54
N PRO A 33 9.99 -15.95 1.68
CA PRO A 33 10.90 -14.83 1.92
C PRO A 33 11.76 -15.06 3.17
N ALA A 34 12.96 -14.48 3.19
CA ALA A 34 13.76 -14.44 4.41
C ALA A 34 12.97 -13.73 5.52
N PRO A 35 13.08 -14.19 6.78
CA PRO A 35 12.37 -13.57 7.90
C PRO A 35 12.89 -12.16 8.16
N LEU A 36 12.07 -11.33 8.78
CA LEU A 36 12.52 -10.08 9.39
C LEU A 36 13.51 -10.41 10.50
N LEU A 37 14.66 -9.74 10.52
CA LEU A 37 15.69 -9.95 11.52
C LEU A 37 15.67 -8.82 12.54
N ASN A 38 15.80 -9.16 13.82
CA ASN A 38 16.03 -8.19 14.87
C ASN A 38 17.42 -7.54 14.64
N PRO A 39 17.52 -6.20 14.58
CA PRO A 39 18.77 -5.52 14.26
C PRO A 39 19.87 -5.67 15.32
N GLY A 40 19.50 -5.96 16.58
CA GLY A 40 20.44 -6.19 17.67
C GLY A 40 20.93 -7.64 17.75
N THR A 41 20.06 -8.63 17.57
CA THR A 41 20.41 -10.06 17.70
C THR A 41 20.72 -10.75 16.38
N LEU A 42 20.32 -10.15 15.25
CA LEU A 42 20.35 -10.71 13.90
C LEU A 42 19.59 -12.04 13.76
N GLN A 43 18.72 -12.36 14.73
CA GLN A 43 17.83 -13.52 14.69
C GLN A 43 16.46 -13.14 14.12
N PRO A 44 15.70 -14.11 13.58
CA PRO A 44 14.32 -13.88 13.17
C PRO A 44 13.48 -13.23 14.27
N MET A 45 12.77 -12.16 13.94
CA MET A 45 11.91 -11.46 14.89
C MET A 45 10.73 -12.34 15.30
N THR A 46 10.43 -12.29 16.60
CA THR A 46 9.26 -12.91 17.21
C THR A 46 8.02 -12.01 17.09
N ALA A 47 6.84 -12.59 17.29
CA ALA A 47 5.59 -11.81 17.32
C ALA A 47 5.58 -10.76 18.45
N GLU A 48 6.19 -11.09 19.60
CA GLU A 48 6.31 -10.18 20.74
C GLU A 48 7.15 -8.94 20.40
N GLU A 49 8.32 -9.14 19.76
CA GLU A 49 9.19 -8.04 19.34
C GLU A 49 8.52 -7.13 18.30
N LEU A 50 7.77 -7.71 17.37
CA LEU A 50 7.01 -6.95 16.38
C LEU A 50 5.80 -6.22 17.00
N GLY A 51 5.15 -6.82 18.00
CA GLY A 51 3.99 -6.27 18.70
C GLY A 51 4.28 -5.01 19.53
N ALA A 52 5.57 -4.73 19.80
CA ALA A 52 6.01 -3.46 20.37
C ALA A 52 5.77 -2.27 19.41
N VAL A 53 5.78 -2.52 18.10
CA VAL A 53 5.69 -1.49 17.06
C VAL A 53 4.35 -1.56 16.32
N PHE A 54 3.91 -2.77 15.96
CA PHE A 54 2.73 -3.01 15.13
C PHE A 54 1.55 -3.55 15.94
N CYS A 55 0.35 -3.45 15.36
CA CYS A 55 -0.84 -4.06 15.94
C CYS A 55 -0.78 -5.59 15.87
N ASP A 56 -1.35 -6.28 16.85
CA ASP A 56 -1.17 -7.73 17.04
C ASP A 56 -1.64 -8.53 15.82
N GLU A 57 -2.80 -8.21 15.27
CA GLU A 57 -3.30 -8.90 14.07
C GLU A 57 -2.43 -8.63 12.84
N LEU A 58 -1.89 -7.42 12.69
CA LEU A 58 -0.98 -7.11 11.58
C LEU A 58 0.33 -7.89 11.71
N VAL A 59 0.79 -8.15 12.93
CA VAL A 59 1.93 -9.03 13.20
C VAL A 59 1.61 -10.47 12.81
N GLN A 60 0.43 -10.98 13.18
CA GLN A 60 0.02 -12.34 12.78
C GLN A 60 -0.04 -12.48 11.26
N GLN A 61 -0.63 -11.51 10.56
CA GLN A 61 -0.68 -11.49 9.09
C GLN A 61 0.70 -11.38 8.45
N GLU A 62 1.62 -10.64 9.07
CA GLU A 62 3.00 -10.52 8.59
C GLU A 62 3.80 -11.82 8.75
N LEU A 63 3.49 -12.62 9.76
CA LEU A 63 4.18 -13.89 10.01
C LEU A 63 3.51 -15.10 9.32
N ASP A 64 2.27 -14.93 8.85
CA ASP A 64 1.51 -15.99 8.17
C ASP A 64 2.07 -16.32 6.78
N ASN A 65 2.58 -17.55 6.65
CA ASN A 65 3.13 -18.08 5.41
C ASN A 65 2.19 -19.02 4.67
N ASP A 66 1.07 -19.42 5.27
CA ASP A 66 0.41 -20.68 4.92
C ASP A 66 -1.08 -20.50 4.63
N THR A 67 -1.75 -19.50 5.22
CA THR A 67 -3.17 -19.24 4.96
C THR A 67 -3.34 -18.53 3.63
N ALA A 68 -3.80 -19.25 2.59
CA ALA A 68 -3.96 -18.68 1.25
C ALA A 68 -5.04 -17.59 1.15
N TYR A 69 -6.13 -17.73 1.89
CA TYR A 69 -7.25 -16.77 1.84
C TYR A 69 -7.67 -16.35 3.23
N ILE A 70 -7.75 -15.03 3.44
CA ILE A 70 -8.13 -14.42 4.72
C ILE A 70 -9.41 -13.63 4.48
N ASP A 71 -10.46 -13.89 5.26
CA ASP A 71 -11.74 -13.19 5.11
C ASP A 71 -11.57 -11.69 5.42
N ILE A 72 -12.18 -10.85 4.59
CA ILE A 72 -12.16 -9.40 4.79
C ILE A 72 -13.28 -9.07 5.81
N PRO A 73 -12.95 -8.43 6.94
CA PRO A 73 -13.95 -7.97 7.91
C PRO A 73 -15.06 -7.14 7.25
N GLN A 74 -16.31 -7.32 7.71
CA GLN A 74 -17.47 -6.65 7.13
C GLN A 74 -17.35 -5.11 7.17
N GLU A 75 -16.82 -4.54 8.26
CA GLU A 75 -16.59 -3.09 8.38
C GLU A 75 -15.61 -2.56 7.32
N ILE A 76 -14.62 -3.37 6.92
CA ILE A 76 -13.70 -3.03 5.82
C ILE A 76 -14.40 -3.15 4.47
N LEU A 77 -15.22 -4.19 4.26
CA LEU A 77 -16.01 -4.32 3.03
C LEU A 77 -16.98 -3.15 2.85
N ASP A 78 -17.61 -2.69 3.94
CA ASP A 78 -18.51 -1.53 3.91
C ASP A 78 -17.75 -0.24 3.59
N PHE A 79 -16.53 -0.08 4.12
CA PHE A 79 -15.66 1.02 3.75
C PHE A 79 -15.22 0.97 2.27
N TYR A 80 -14.91 -0.22 1.75
CA TYR A 80 -14.52 -0.42 0.35
C TYR A 80 -15.60 0.02 -0.63
N LYS A 81 -16.89 -0.13 -0.32
CA LYS A 81 -18.00 0.30 -1.20
C LYS A 81 -17.92 1.77 -1.62
N MET A 82 -17.25 2.63 -0.84
CA MET A 82 -17.08 4.03 -1.20
C MET A 82 -16.20 4.26 -2.44
N TYR A 83 -15.35 3.29 -2.82
CA TYR A 83 -14.38 3.48 -3.91
C TYR A 83 -13.99 2.21 -4.69
N ARG A 84 -14.49 1.05 -4.27
CA ARG A 84 -14.30 -0.26 -4.90
C ARG A 84 -15.65 -0.84 -5.32
N PRO A 85 -15.68 -1.73 -6.32
CA PRO A 85 -14.57 -2.19 -7.16
C PRO A 85 -14.02 -1.10 -8.10
N SER A 86 -12.71 -1.09 -8.32
CA SER A 86 -12.11 -0.10 -9.24
C SER A 86 -12.26 -0.53 -10.70
N PRO A 87 -12.35 0.38 -11.68
CA PRO A 87 -12.54 -0.03 -13.07
C PRO A 87 -11.24 -0.61 -13.66
N LEU A 88 -11.38 -1.63 -14.48
CA LEU A 88 -10.35 -2.07 -15.41
C LEU A 88 -10.59 -1.36 -16.75
N VAL A 89 -9.61 -0.57 -17.20
CA VAL A 89 -9.77 0.34 -18.34
C VAL A 89 -8.89 -0.12 -19.49
N ARG A 90 -9.45 -0.20 -20.70
CA ARG A 90 -8.70 -0.47 -21.92
C ARG A 90 -8.18 0.82 -22.54
N ALA A 91 -6.88 0.85 -22.84
CA ALA A 91 -6.18 2.02 -23.32
C ALA A 91 -6.15 2.09 -24.86
N TYR A 92 -7.31 2.12 -25.51
CA TYR A 92 -7.44 2.14 -26.99
C TYR A 92 -6.57 3.21 -27.67
N CYS A 93 -6.58 4.44 -27.17
CA CYS A 93 -5.78 5.53 -27.74
C CYS A 93 -4.27 5.27 -27.61
N LEU A 94 -3.83 4.57 -26.56
CA LEU A 94 -2.43 4.19 -26.38
C LEU A 94 -2.06 3.03 -27.31
N GLU A 95 -2.96 2.05 -27.47
CA GLU A 95 -2.79 0.95 -28.44
C GLU A 95 -2.61 1.50 -29.86
N GLU A 96 -3.47 2.44 -30.27
CA GLU A 96 -3.42 3.12 -31.56
C GLU A 96 -2.12 3.92 -31.73
N LYS A 97 -1.75 4.72 -30.72
CA LYS A 97 -0.53 5.54 -30.77
C LYS A 97 0.75 4.70 -30.87
N LEU A 98 0.77 3.53 -30.24
CA LEU A 98 1.88 2.59 -30.29
C LEU A 98 1.82 1.64 -31.50
N GLN A 99 0.74 1.66 -32.28
CA GLN A 99 0.48 0.75 -33.39
C GLN A 99 0.72 -0.72 -33.01
N THR A 100 0.33 -1.09 -31.79
CA THR A 100 0.62 -2.42 -31.24
C THR A 100 -0.60 -3.34 -31.39
N PRO A 101 -0.39 -4.63 -31.73
CA PRO A 101 -1.47 -5.62 -31.65
C PRO A 101 -1.79 -6.02 -30.20
N ALA A 102 -0.98 -5.58 -29.22
CA ALA A 102 -1.21 -5.86 -27.81
C ALA A 102 -2.42 -5.07 -27.30
N LYS A 103 -3.28 -5.74 -26.54
CA LYS A 103 -4.36 -5.06 -25.79
C LYS A 103 -3.80 -4.56 -24.47
N ILE A 104 -3.92 -3.27 -24.21
CA ILE A 104 -3.35 -2.62 -23.03
C ILE A 104 -4.49 -2.28 -22.07
N TYR A 105 -4.42 -2.84 -20.87
CA TYR A 105 -5.36 -2.54 -19.79
C TYR A 105 -4.62 -1.96 -18.59
N TYR A 106 -5.29 -1.07 -17.87
CA TYR A 106 -4.83 -0.58 -16.58
C TYR A 106 -5.96 -0.63 -15.55
N LYS A 107 -5.62 -1.09 -14.35
CA LYS A 107 -6.54 -1.12 -13.20
C LYS A 107 -6.45 0.22 -12.49
N PHE A 108 -7.53 1.01 -12.53
CA PHE A 108 -7.49 2.40 -12.11
C PHE A 108 -7.78 2.57 -10.61
N GLU A 109 -6.72 2.51 -9.81
CA GLU A 109 -6.75 2.65 -8.34
C GLU A 109 -6.82 4.10 -7.84
N GLY A 110 -6.94 5.08 -8.76
CA GLY A 110 -6.96 6.50 -8.42
C GLY A 110 -8.32 7.02 -7.96
N ASN A 111 -9.37 6.20 -7.98
CA ASN A 111 -10.76 6.63 -7.75
C ASN A 111 -11.12 6.79 -6.26
N ASN A 112 -10.29 7.45 -5.46
CA ASN A 112 -10.55 7.74 -4.05
C ASN A 112 -9.82 9.02 -3.60
N THR A 113 -10.08 9.52 -2.40
CA THR A 113 -9.50 10.77 -1.89
C THR A 113 -7.97 10.76 -1.80
N SER A 114 -7.35 9.59 -1.56
CA SER A 114 -5.88 9.47 -1.57
C SER A 114 -5.29 9.45 -2.98
N GLY A 115 -6.14 9.26 -3.99
CA GLY A 115 -5.75 9.14 -5.40
C GLY A 115 -4.89 7.92 -5.67
N SER A 116 -4.96 6.87 -4.85
CA SER A 116 -4.09 5.69 -4.98
C SER A 116 -4.66 4.44 -4.30
N HIS A 117 -4.02 3.29 -4.55
CA HIS A 117 -4.32 2.01 -3.92
C HIS A 117 -4.07 1.97 -2.40
N LYS A 118 -3.38 2.97 -1.85
CA LYS A 118 -2.94 2.98 -0.44
C LYS A 118 -4.08 2.88 0.55
N LEU A 119 -5.27 3.35 0.17
CA LEU A 119 -6.48 3.27 0.99
C LEU A 119 -6.88 1.81 1.32
N ASN A 120 -6.57 0.85 0.45
CA ASN A 120 -6.87 -0.57 0.67
C ASN A 120 -6.20 -1.13 1.94
N SER A 121 -4.91 -0.82 2.13
CA SER A 121 -4.23 -1.27 3.35
C SER A 121 -4.45 -0.32 4.53
N ALA A 122 -4.69 0.97 4.29
CA ALA A 122 -4.90 1.95 5.35
C ALA A 122 -6.10 1.59 6.22
N ILE A 123 -7.24 1.26 5.60
CA ILE A 123 -8.45 0.86 6.34
C ILE A 123 -8.23 -0.43 7.13
N ALA A 124 -7.53 -1.42 6.58
CA ALA A 124 -7.25 -2.66 7.29
C ALA A 124 -6.38 -2.44 8.53
N GLN A 125 -5.30 -1.66 8.38
CA GLN A 125 -4.41 -1.35 9.51
C GLN A 125 -5.12 -0.53 10.59
N ALA A 126 -5.91 0.46 10.20
CA ALA A 126 -6.72 1.24 11.15
C ALA A 126 -7.82 0.39 11.81
N TYR A 127 -8.47 -0.51 11.07
CA TYR A 127 -9.50 -1.42 11.61
C TYR A 127 -8.93 -2.33 12.70
N TYR A 128 -7.77 -2.96 12.43
CA TYR A 128 -7.16 -3.84 13.43
C TYR A 128 -6.62 -3.07 14.63
N ALA A 129 -6.16 -1.82 14.45
CA ALA A 129 -5.82 -0.94 15.56
C ALA A 129 -7.04 -0.65 16.45
N LYS A 130 -8.19 -0.30 15.85
CA LYS A 130 -9.45 -0.08 16.57
C LYS A 130 -9.92 -1.35 17.28
N LYS A 131 -9.88 -2.49 16.61
CA LYS A 131 -10.28 -3.81 17.16
C LYS A 131 -9.42 -4.20 18.37
N GLN A 132 -8.13 -3.83 18.37
CA GLN A 132 -7.23 -4.03 19.50
C GLN A 132 -7.49 -3.05 20.67
N GLY A 133 -8.35 -2.05 20.49
CA GLY A 133 -8.66 -1.03 21.50
C GLY A 133 -7.62 0.10 21.57
N LEU A 134 -6.83 0.31 20.51
CA LEU A 134 -5.87 1.40 20.45
C LEU A 134 -6.58 2.76 20.33
N LYS A 135 -5.94 3.81 20.84
CA LYS A 135 -6.39 5.21 20.76
C LYS A 135 -6.12 5.79 19.37
N GLY A 136 -5.04 5.35 18.73
CA GLY A 136 -4.68 5.82 17.41
C GLY A 136 -3.43 5.17 16.84
N VAL A 137 -2.96 5.73 15.74
CA VAL A 137 -1.78 5.24 15.02
C VAL A 137 -0.83 6.37 14.69
N THR A 138 0.44 6.03 14.52
CA THR A 138 1.47 6.93 14.00
C THR A 138 1.96 6.43 12.65
N THR A 139 2.38 7.34 11.78
CA THR A 139 2.92 6.95 10.48
C THR A 139 3.85 8.00 9.89
N GLU A 140 4.66 7.61 8.92
CA GLU A 140 5.43 8.50 8.07
C GLU A 140 4.65 8.90 6.81
N THR A 141 5.02 10.00 6.16
CA THR A 141 4.69 10.17 4.74
C THR A 141 5.68 11.05 4.00
N GLY A 142 6.04 10.67 2.78
CA GLY A 142 6.80 11.53 1.88
C GLY A 142 5.89 12.49 1.15
N ALA A 143 5.46 12.09 -0.05
CA ALA A 143 4.64 12.93 -0.90
C ALA A 143 3.23 13.21 -0.34
N GLY A 144 2.72 12.42 0.60
CA GLY A 144 1.42 12.62 1.27
C GLY A 144 0.32 11.60 0.94
N GLN A 145 0.47 10.76 -0.09
CA GLN A 145 -0.58 9.80 -0.49
C GLN A 145 -0.94 8.81 0.64
N TRP A 146 0.08 8.25 1.31
CA TRP A 146 -0.12 7.31 2.41
C TRP A 146 -0.75 7.98 3.62
N GLY A 147 -0.24 9.15 4.03
CA GLY A 147 -0.82 9.91 5.13
C GLY A 147 -2.27 10.30 4.86
N THR A 148 -2.63 10.71 3.64
CA THR A 148 -4.02 10.99 3.25
C THR A 148 -4.91 9.75 3.37
N ALA A 149 -4.45 8.60 2.86
CA ALA A 149 -5.20 7.34 2.95
C ALA A 149 -5.47 6.93 4.41
N LEU A 150 -4.42 6.98 5.24
CA LEU A 150 -4.53 6.61 6.65
C LEU A 150 -5.39 7.60 7.46
N SER A 151 -5.26 8.91 7.19
CA SER A 151 -6.08 9.93 7.85
C SER A 151 -7.57 9.69 7.59
N MET A 152 -7.96 9.40 6.35
CA MET A 152 -9.34 9.06 6.01
C MET A 152 -9.84 7.80 6.73
N ALA A 153 -9.02 6.74 6.76
CA ALA A 153 -9.38 5.50 7.44
C ALA A 153 -9.54 5.69 8.96
N CYS A 154 -8.64 6.45 9.59
CA CYS A 154 -8.71 6.74 11.02
C CYS A 154 -9.93 7.61 11.35
N ALA A 155 -10.23 8.61 10.52
CA ALA A 155 -11.43 9.44 10.67
C ALA A 155 -12.73 8.62 10.63
N TYR A 156 -12.82 7.67 9.69
CA TYR A 156 -13.98 6.77 9.57
C TYR A 156 -14.14 5.87 10.80
N LEU A 157 -13.02 5.46 11.41
CA LEU A 157 -13.00 4.50 12.51
C LEU A 157 -12.97 5.15 13.90
N GLY A 158 -12.83 6.47 13.98
CA GLY A 158 -12.72 7.20 15.25
C GLY A 158 -11.36 7.04 15.96
N LEU A 159 -10.28 6.91 15.20
CA LEU A 159 -8.91 6.80 15.71
C LEU A 159 -8.12 8.11 15.52
N ASP A 160 -7.21 8.39 16.45
CA ASP A 160 -6.20 9.44 16.23
C ASP A 160 -5.20 9.02 15.14
N CYS A 161 -4.78 9.97 14.31
CA CYS A 161 -3.78 9.76 13.28
C CYS A 161 -2.65 10.81 13.40
N ASN A 162 -1.46 10.36 13.77
CA ASN A 162 -0.26 11.21 13.88
C ASN A 162 0.67 10.94 12.70
N VAL A 163 0.74 11.89 11.77
CA VAL A 163 1.52 11.77 10.53
C VAL A 163 2.79 12.60 10.61
N TYR A 164 3.95 11.95 10.47
CA TYR A 164 5.24 12.60 10.32
C TYR A 164 5.54 12.75 8.83
N MET A 165 5.37 13.96 8.30
CA MET A 165 5.55 14.25 6.88
C MET A 165 6.95 14.81 6.62
N VAL A 166 7.67 14.27 5.62
CA VAL A 166 9.01 14.77 5.26
C VAL A 166 8.97 16.29 5.03
N LYS A 167 9.80 17.05 5.73
CA LYS A 167 9.73 18.52 5.82
C LYS A 167 9.68 19.22 4.46
N VAL A 168 10.56 18.87 3.52
CA VAL A 168 10.49 19.44 2.15
C VAL A 168 9.16 19.19 1.47
N SER A 169 8.57 18.00 1.64
CA SER A 169 7.28 17.68 1.06
C SER A 169 6.13 18.37 1.79
N TYR A 170 6.23 18.54 3.11
CA TYR A 170 5.28 19.28 3.92
C TYR A 170 5.16 20.75 3.46
N GLU A 171 6.28 21.36 3.07
CA GLU A 171 6.34 22.73 2.56
C GLU A 171 5.88 22.83 1.10
N GLN A 172 6.37 21.95 0.23
CA GLN A 172 6.09 22.00 -1.22
C GLN A 172 4.71 21.47 -1.61
N LYS A 173 4.08 20.61 -0.79
CA LYS A 173 2.81 19.95 -1.09
C LYS A 173 1.74 20.23 -0.03
N PRO A 174 1.43 21.51 0.25
CA PRO A 174 0.54 21.91 1.35
C PRO A 174 -0.87 21.34 1.20
N PHE A 175 -1.38 21.15 -0.03
CA PHE A 175 -2.73 20.61 -0.24
C PHE A 175 -2.92 19.22 0.36
N ARG A 176 -1.93 18.32 0.27
CA ARG A 176 -2.07 16.99 0.88
C ARG A 176 -2.04 17.05 2.40
N ARG A 177 -1.26 17.98 2.96
CA ARG A 177 -1.29 18.28 4.39
C ARG A 177 -2.66 18.77 4.84
N GLU A 178 -3.26 19.70 4.11
CA GLU A 178 -4.60 20.20 4.48
C GLU A 178 -5.66 19.11 4.34
N VAL A 179 -5.60 18.24 3.32
CA VAL A 179 -6.52 17.09 3.24
C VAL A 179 -6.38 16.17 4.45
N MET A 180 -5.15 15.87 4.89
CA MET A 180 -4.93 15.07 6.11
C MET A 180 -5.54 15.73 7.35
N ARG A 181 -5.36 17.05 7.50
CA ARG A 181 -5.92 17.83 8.62
C ARG A 181 -7.45 17.91 8.59
N THR A 182 -8.06 17.99 7.41
CA THR A 182 -9.53 17.94 7.27
C THR A 182 -10.10 16.62 7.79
N TYR A 183 -9.34 15.52 7.68
CA TYR A 183 -9.68 14.24 8.31
C TYR A 183 -9.27 14.14 9.80
N GLY A 184 -8.85 15.23 10.43
CA GLY A 184 -8.50 15.28 11.84
C GLY A 184 -7.10 14.77 12.18
N ALA A 185 -6.25 14.47 11.19
CA ALA A 185 -4.89 14.02 11.45
C ALA A 185 -3.98 15.17 11.91
N THR A 186 -3.10 14.87 12.88
CA THR A 186 -2.00 15.76 13.25
C THR A 186 -0.84 15.52 12.30
N VAL A 187 -0.44 16.55 11.55
CA VAL A 187 0.65 16.45 10.57
C VAL A 187 1.86 17.26 11.04
N THR A 188 2.93 16.56 11.39
CA THR A 188 4.18 17.12 11.90
C THR A 188 5.28 17.07 10.82
N PRO A 189 5.96 18.18 10.51
CA PRO A 189 7.09 18.16 9.58
C PRO A 189 8.30 17.45 10.21
N SER A 190 8.84 16.43 9.54
CA SER A 190 9.98 15.64 10.00
C SER A 190 11.27 15.97 9.24
N PRO A 191 12.43 16.17 9.91
CA PRO A 191 12.64 16.01 11.35
C PRO A 191 12.04 17.16 12.17
N SER A 192 11.42 16.82 13.30
CA SER A 192 10.75 17.74 14.21
C SER A 192 11.47 17.89 15.56
N THR A 193 11.09 18.90 16.35
CA THR A 193 11.56 19.04 17.75
C THR A 193 10.63 18.36 18.76
N THR A 194 9.63 17.60 18.28
CA THR A 194 8.62 16.96 19.14
C THR A 194 9.04 15.57 19.62
N THR A 195 10.12 15.02 19.07
CA THR A 195 10.71 13.71 19.42
C THR A 195 12.20 13.88 19.74
N GLU A 196 12.76 12.95 20.51
CA GLU A 196 14.19 12.95 20.84
C GLU A 196 15.06 12.63 19.61
N ILE A 197 14.64 11.68 18.77
CA ILE A 197 15.35 11.38 17.52
C ILE A 197 15.30 12.57 16.55
N GLY A 198 14.18 13.27 16.49
CA GLY A 198 14.04 14.47 15.66
C GLY A 198 14.96 15.60 16.14
N LYS A 199 15.01 15.87 17.45
CA LYS A 199 15.97 16.82 18.05
C LYS A 199 17.42 16.45 17.74
N LYS A 200 17.77 15.17 17.88
CA LYS A 200 19.11 14.65 17.56
C LYS A 200 19.47 14.87 16.10
N ILE A 201 18.58 14.49 15.17
CA ILE A 201 18.80 14.69 13.73
C ILE A 201 18.99 16.18 13.40
N LEU A 202 18.21 17.08 14.01
CA LEU A 202 18.34 18.52 13.80
C LEU A 202 19.64 19.10 14.34
N ALA A 203 20.15 18.57 15.45
CA ALA A 203 21.43 18.96 16.03
C ALA A 203 22.62 18.46 15.19
N GLU A 204 22.57 17.22 14.71
CA GLU A 204 23.63 16.62 13.88
C GLU A 204 23.62 17.16 12.44
N HIS A 205 22.44 17.50 11.92
CA HIS A 205 22.27 18.01 10.55
C HIS A 205 21.43 19.30 10.51
N PRO A 206 21.96 20.44 10.97
CA PRO A 206 21.27 21.72 10.92
C PRO A 206 20.83 22.08 9.49
N GLY A 207 19.60 22.55 9.32
CA GLY A 207 19.04 22.92 8.01
C GLY A 207 18.59 21.76 7.14
N THR A 208 18.64 20.51 7.64
CA THR A 208 18.13 19.36 6.89
C THR A 208 16.66 19.52 6.51
N THR A 209 16.35 19.12 5.28
CA THR A 209 15.00 19.15 4.70
C THR A 209 14.24 17.84 4.93
N GLY A 210 14.86 16.92 5.67
CA GLY A 210 14.31 15.63 6.09
C GLY A 210 14.36 14.54 5.03
N SER A 211 14.10 13.31 5.49
CA SER A 211 13.99 12.13 4.64
C SER A 211 12.86 11.25 5.13
N LEU A 212 12.44 10.28 4.31
CA LEU A 212 11.46 9.29 4.73
C LEU A 212 11.97 8.50 5.95
N GLY A 213 13.27 8.19 6.00
CA GLY A 213 13.88 7.53 7.15
C GLY A 213 13.75 8.33 8.45
N CYS A 214 13.95 9.66 8.40
CA CYS A 214 13.73 10.53 9.56
C CYS A 214 12.27 10.44 10.06
N ALA A 215 11.31 10.48 9.12
CA ALA A 215 9.89 10.43 9.45
C ALA A 215 9.47 9.07 10.03
N ILE A 216 10.02 7.97 9.51
CA ILE A 216 9.84 6.62 10.08
C ILE A 216 10.35 6.59 11.51
N SER A 217 11.57 7.06 11.76
CA SER A 217 12.17 7.04 13.10
C SER A 217 11.32 7.81 14.12
N GLU A 218 10.83 9.00 13.78
CA GLU A 218 9.97 9.78 14.68
C GLU A 218 8.60 9.13 14.91
N ALA A 219 8.00 8.56 13.86
CA ALA A 219 6.72 7.88 13.97
C ALA A 219 6.83 6.64 14.87
N VAL A 220 7.88 5.84 14.71
CA VAL A 220 8.16 4.66 15.54
C VAL A 220 8.46 5.07 16.98
N GLU A 221 9.33 6.07 17.22
CA GLU A 221 9.60 6.57 18.58
C GLU A 221 8.30 6.97 19.29
N THR A 222 7.42 7.68 18.58
CA THR A 222 6.14 8.14 19.14
C THR A 222 5.19 6.99 19.42
N ALA A 223 5.12 5.98 18.54
CA ALA A 223 4.28 4.80 18.76
C ALA A 223 4.74 4.01 19.99
N VAL A 224 6.05 3.75 20.11
CA VAL A 224 6.62 2.96 21.20
C VAL A 224 6.56 3.73 22.53
N GLY A 225 6.70 5.06 22.49
CA GLY A 225 6.67 5.92 23.67
C GLY A 225 5.28 6.31 24.17
N LYS A 226 4.20 6.03 23.42
CA LYS A 226 2.84 6.47 23.75
C LYS A 226 1.88 5.29 23.90
N GLU A 227 1.34 5.12 25.11
CA GLU A 227 0.37 4.07 25.40
C GLU A 227 -0.88 4.19 24.51
N GLY A 228 -1.30 3.07 23.92
CA GLY A 228 -2.46 2.99 23.05
C GLY A 228 -2.21 3.45 21.62
N TYR A 229 -0.95 3.57 21.18
CA TYR A 229 -0.59 3.85 19.79
C TYR A 229 0.28 2.74 19.20
N ARG A 230 0.15 2.54 17.89
CA ARG A 230 1.03 1.67 17.11
C ARG A 230 1.43 2.36 15.81
N TYR A 231 2.60 1.99 15.34
CA TYR A 231 3.11 2.46 14.06
C TYR A 231 2.47 1.65 12.93
N VAL A 232 2.14 2.34 11.84
CA VAL A 232 1.61 1.74 10.61
C VAL A 232 2.41 2.29 9.43
N LEU A 233 2.54 1.48 8.37
CA LEU A 233 3.28 1.85 7.16
C LEU A 233 2.58 1.32 5.91
N GLY A 234 2.70 2.07 4.83
CA GLY A 234 1.93 1.84 3.61
C GLY A 234 2.60 0.96 2.56
N SER A 235 3.71 0.30 2.89
CA SER A 235 4.52 -0.42 1.90
C SER A 235 5.39 -1.53 2.52
N VAL A 236 6.12 -2.24 1.65
CA VAL A 236 7.18 -3.24 1.87
C VAL A 236 6.81 -4.53 2.61
N LEU A 237 5.90 -4.50 3.57
CA LEU A 237 5.54 -5.66 4.37
C LEU A 237 4.49 -6.56 3.68
N ASN A 238 4.42 -7.82 4.09
CA ASN A 238 3.57 -8.83 3.48
C ASN A 238 2.09 -8.60 3.78
N GLN A 239 1.72 -8.16 4.98
CA GLN A 239 0.34 -7.78 5.30
C GLN A 239 -0.15 -6.59 4.45
N VAL A 240 0.73 -5.67 4.04
CA VAL A 240 0.35 -4.62 3.08
C VAL A 240 -0.02 -5.25 1.74
N LEU A 241 0.81 -6.16 1.24
CA LEU A 241 0.55 -6.84 -0.03
C LEU A 241 -0.73 -7.71 0.02
N LEU A 242 -0.96 -8.40 1.15
CA LEU A 242 -2.18 -9.13 1.44
C LEU A 242 -3.41 -8.23 1.25
N HIS A 243 -3.43 -7.06 1.89
CA HIS A 243 -4.57 -6.13 1.76
C HIS A 243 -4.74 -5.61 0.32
N GLN A 244 -3.64 -5.40 -0.40
CA GLN A 244 -3.66 -4.96 -1.81
C GLN A 244 -4.11 -6.05 -2.79
N SER A 245 -4.18 -7.32 -2.37
CA SER A 245 -4.60 -8.43 -3.24
C SER A 245 -6.01 -8.24 -3.82
N ILE A 246 -6.86 -7.43 -3.18
CA ILE A 246 -8.20 -7.04 -3.68
C ILE A 246 -8.16 -6.53 -5.12
N ILE A 247 -7.09 -5.80 -5.48
CA ILE A 247 -6.86 -5.29 -6.84
C ILE A 247 -6.76 -6.44 -7.84
N GLY A 248 -5.94 -7.44 -7.52
CA GLY A 248 -5.68 -8.59 -8.37
C GLY A 248 -6.91 -9.49 -8.51
N MET A 249 -7.63 -9.70 -7.41
CA MET A 249 -8.85 -10.52 -7.42
C MET A 249 -9.98 -9.86 -8.22
N GLU A 250 -10.21 -8.55 -8.05
CA GLU A 250 -11.16 -7.83 -8.90
C GLU A 250 -10.75 -7.88 -10.37
N THR A 251 -9.46 -7.66 -10.66
CA THR A 251 -8.96 -7.70 -12.04
C THR A 251 -9.18 -9.07 -12.67
N ARG A 252 -8.95 -10.15 -11.92
CA ARG A 252 -9.23 -11.51 -12.38
C ARG A 252 -10.70 -11.70 -12.73
N GLN A 253 -11.61 -11.22 -11.90
CA GLN A 253 -13.06 -11.33 -12.16
C GLN A 253 -13.51 -10.48 -13.35
N GLN A 254 -12.99 -9.25 -13.48
CA GLN A 254 -13.24 -8.37 -14.64
C GLN A 254 -12.78 -9.00 -15.96
N ASN A 255 -11.66 -9.74 -15.94
CA ASN A 255 -11.18 -10.45 -17.12
C ASN A 255 -12.06 -11.64 -17.50
N LEU A 256 -12.58 -12.39 -16.52
CA LEU A 256 -13.49 -13.51 -16.77
C LEU A 256 -14.76 -13.05 -17.50
N ILE A 257 -15.28 -11.87 -17.16
CA ILE A 257 -16.44 -11.25 -17.82
C ILE A 257 -16.18 -11.02 -19.32
N GLN A 258 -14.92 -10.81 -19.73
CA GLN A 258 -14.58 -10.57 -21.13
C GLN A 258 -14.41 -11.83 -21.98
N HIS A 259 -14.44 -13.03 -21.39
CA HIS A 259 -14.09 -14.29 -22.06
C HIS A 259 -12.75 -14.23 -22.82
N THR A 260 -11.85 -13.35 -22.42
CA THR A 260 -10.52 -13.23 -23.02
C THR A 260 -9.60 -14.21 -22.30
N ALA A 261 -9.35 -15.37 -22.93
CA ALA A 261 -8.30 -16.30 -22.52
C ALA A 261 -6.91 -15.70 -22.81
N GLN A 262 -6.61 -14.52 -22.26
CA GLN A 262 -5.38 -13.78 -22.54
C GLN A 262 -4.46 -13.81 -21.31
N ASN A 263 -3.17 -14.05 -21.57
CA ASN A 263 -2.11 -13.95 -20.59
C ASN A 263 -1.94 -12.48 -20.19
N ILE A 264 -2.59 -12.06 -19.10
CA ILE A 264 -2.50 -10.69 -18.60
C ILE A 264 -1.39 -10.63 -17.55
N THR A 265 -0.42 -9.75 -17.81
CA THR A 265 0.58 -9.38 -16.81
C THR A 265 0.09 -8.10 -16.14
N ILE A 266 -0.31 -8.18 -14.87
CA ILE A 266 -0.67 -7.01 -14.08
C ILE A 266 0.62 -6.40 -13.55
N ALA A 267 0.92 -5.16 -13.94
CA ALA A 267 2.03 -4.38 -13.44
C ALA A 267 1.49 -3.28 -12.51
N LEU A 268 1.75 -3.39 -11.21
CA LEU A 268 1.51 -2.30 -10.27
C LEU A 268 2.81 -1.51 -10.10
N LEU A 269 2.90 -0.33 -10.71
CA LEU A 269 4.07 0.56 -10.61
C LEU A 269 3.83 1.59 -9.50
N ALA A 270 4.09 1.20 -8.25
CA ALA A 270 4.50 2.09 -7.14
C ALA A 270 4.69 1.29 -5.83
N ASP A 271 5.95 1.20 -5.37
CA ASP A 271 6.46 0.81 -4.04
C ASP A 271 6.03 -0.50 -3.36
N CYS A 272 4.94 -1.15 -3.73
CA CYS A 272 4.61 -2.52 -3.30
C CYS A 272 5.04 -3.50 -4.41
N ARG A 273 5.82 -4.52 -4.07
CA ARG A 273 6.42 -5.46 -5.05
C ARG A 273 5.37 -6.09 -5.98
N PHE A 274 5.80 -6.39 -7.20
CA PHE A 274 4.99 -6.92 -8.31
C PHE A 274 4.60 -8.39 -8.13
N TYR A 275 3.32 -8.71 -8.33
CA TYR A 275 2.86 -10.10 -8.49
C TYR A 275 1.87 -10.19 -9.66
N GLY A 276 2.24 -11.01 -10.66
CA GLY A 276 1.38 -11.29 -11.79
C GLY A 276 0.39 -12.40 -11.44
N PHE A 277 -0.89 -12.17 -11.67
CA PHE A 277 -1.93 -13.20 -11.55
C PHE A 277 -2.16 -13.84 -12.92
N GLY A 278 -1.63 -15.05 -13.14
CA GLY A 278 -1.92 -15.88 -14.32
C GLY A 278 -2.56 -17.21 -13.92
N ASN A 279 -3.31 -17.83 -14.84
CA ASN A 279 -4.04 -19.12 -14.70
C ASN A 279 -3.50 -20.07 -13.61
N GLY A 280 -3.99 -19.92 -12.37
CA GLY A 280 -3.66 -20.80 -11.23
C GLY A 280 -2.19 -20.79 -10.78
N THR A 281 -1.36 -19.83 -11.22
CA THR A 281 0.02 -19.68 -10.75
C THR A 281 0.32 -18.21 -10.47
N ALA A 282 0.52 -17.87 -9.19
CA ALA A 282 1.17 -16.63 -8.82
C ALA A 282 2.63 -16.73 -9.27
N LYS A 283 2.98 -16.12 -10.41
CA LYS A 283 4.39 -15.94 -10.78
C LYS A 283 4.82 -14.58 -10.25
N ALA A 284 5.69 -14.59 -9.23
CA ALA A 284 6.43 -13.42 -8.82
C ALA A 284 7.27 -12.95 -10.03
N ALA A 285 6.84 -11.87 -10.69
CA ALA A 285 7.66 -11.24 -11.69
C ALA A 285 8.82 -10.54 -10.94
N ARG A 286 10.06 -10.98 -11.20
CA ARG A 286 11.28 -10.30 -10.75
C ARG A 286 11.29 -8.87 -11.30
N CYS A 287 10.75 -7.92 -10.55
CA CYS A 287 10.87 -6.49 -10.85
C CYS A 287 11.87 -5.77 -9.93
N ALA A 288 12.96 -6.45 -9.58
CA ALA A 288 14.17 -5.81 -9.04
C ALA A 288 15.32 -5.76 -10.07
N GLY A 289 15.10 -6.24 -11.31
CA GLY A 289 16.14 -6.34 -12.35
C GLY A 289 15.99 -5.43 -13.56
N MET A 290 14.83 -4.81 -13.80
CA MET A 290 14.55 -4.11 -15.07
C MET A 290 14.76 -2.60 -15.08
N LEU A 291 15.19 -2.00 -13.95
CA LEU A 291 15.61 -0.59 -13.90
C LEU A 291 17.14 -0.40 -13.90
N ARG A 292 17.92 -1.47 -14.06
CA ARG A 292 19.40 -1.39 -14.07
C ARG A 292 20.06 -1.64 -15.41
N GLN A 293 19.32 -1.82 -16.51
CA GLN A 293 19.94 -2.24 -17.77
C GLN A 293 19.60 -1.47 -19.05
N ASN A 294 18.72 -0.47 -19.09
CA ASN A 294 18.40 0.19 -20.38
C ASN A 294 18.17 1.71 -20.35
N LEU A 295 18.68 2.43 -19.36
CA LEU A 295 18.69 3.90 -19.38
C LEU A 295 20.04 4.42 -18.91
N LEU A 296 21.03 4.36 -19.80
CA LEU A 296 22.21 5.22 -19.91
C LEU A 296 22.99 4.74 -21.16
N PRO A 297 22.69 5.25 -22.37
CA PRO A 297 23.69 5.27 -23.43
C PRO A 297 24.61 6.47 -23.20
N ASP A 298 25.92 6.24 -23.32
CA ASP A 298 26.97 7.25 -23.47
C ASP A 298 27.20 8.23 -22.30
N PHE A 299 28.18 7.91 -21.46
CA PHE A 299 29.33 8.81 -21.25
C PHE A 299 30.50 7.98 -20.69
N ARG A 300 31.53 7.80 -21.52
CA ARG A 300 32.89 7.47 -21.07
C ARG A 300 33.54 8.76 -20.58
N LEU A 301 34.02 8.77 -19.34
CA LEU A 301 35.30 9.31 -18.85
C LEU A 301 35.40 9.02 -17.36
#